data_AF-A0A6C1QVP0-F1
#
_entry.id   AF-A0A6C1QVP0-F1
#
_cell.length_a   1.000
_cell.length_b   1.000
_cell.length_c   1.000
_cell.angle_alpha   90.00
_cell.angle_beta   90.00
_cell.angle_gamma   90.00
#
_symmetry.space_group_name_H-M   'P 1'
#
loop_
_entity.id
_entity.type
_entity.pdbx_description
1 polymer ?
#
loop_
_entity_poly.entity_id
_entity_poly.type
_entity_poly.pdbx_seq_one_letter_code
_entity_poly.pdbx_strand_id
1 'polypeptide(L)'
;PTHAITQGVVSPRFMRFSGRLYFVVGVAIGSVIGLERGGLFVATGIAGALAAYFYTGARFSFKYVALGDVLVFFLMGPVLVAIGVWALAGSVPAEVWALSLPVAFLVTAILHGNNLRDRDSDRAAGVRTVANLVSERVARIGFAGLIGAAYLTLVVLLASGVAPVWSALALPTVVVAAPLAVRVQRGERDLVALPVSCAKLHLMFSLPYLAAFAVAALLT
;
A
#
# COMPACT_ATOMS: atom_id res chain seq x y z
N PRO A 1 -17.13 -12.28 4.42
CA PRO A 1 -16.23 -11.47 5.28
C PRO A 1 -16.85 -11.20 6.66
N THR A 2 -16.14 -11.54 7.72
CA THR A 2 -16.55 -11.30 9.11
C THR A 2 -16.03 -9.93 9.56
N HIS A 3 -16.82 -8.87 9.39
CA HIS A 3 -16.44 -7.54 9.89
C HIS A 3 -16.76 -7.42 11.39
N ALA A 4 -15.85 -6.85 12.18
CA ALA A 4 -16.03 -6.71 13.63
C ALA A 4 -17.32 -5.97 14.02
N ILE A 5 -17.75 -5.00 13.19
CA ILE A 5 -19.03 -4.30 13.40
C ILE A 5 -20.22 -5.21 13.09
N THR A 6 -20.20 -5.95 11.97
CA THR A 6 -21.30 -6.84 11.59
C THR A 6 -21.43 -8.04 12.53
N GLN A 7 -20.35 -8.42 13.20
CA GLN A 7 -20.34 -9.45 14.23
C GLN A 7 -20.67 -8.94 15.64
N GLY A 8 -20.87 -7.62 15.82
CA GLY A 8 -21.15 -7.03 17.13
C GLY A 8 -19.95 -7.00 18.09
N VAL A 9 -18.76 -7.41 17.65
CA VAL A 9 -17.52 -7.36 18.45
C VAL A 9 -17.11 -5.91 18.76
N VAL A 10 -17.41 -4.98 17.84
CA VAL A 10 -17.10 -3.55 18.00
C VAL A 10 -18.33 -2.70 17.69
N SER A 11 -18.69 -1.79 18.61
CA SER A 11 -19.84 -0.90 18.38
C SER A 11 -19.54 0.16 17.30
N PRO A 12 -20.51 0.53 16.45
CA PRO A 12 -20.34 1.60 15.46
C PRO A 12 -20.00 2.96 16.06
N ARG A 13 -20.42 3.22 17.30
CA ARG A 13 -20.08 4.47 18.03
C ARG A 13 -18.62 4.49 18.42
N PHE A 14 -18.13 3.38 18.98
CA PHE A 14 -16.73 3.24 19.35
C PHE A 14 -15.81 3.33 18.12
N MET A 15 -16.12 2.61 17.03
CA MET A 15 -15.32 2.68 15.80
C MET A 15 -15.21 4.12 15.27
N ARG A 16 -16.33 4.87 15.25
CA ARG A 16 -16.34 6.27 14.80
C ARG A 16 -15.53 7.17 15.72
N PHE A 17 -15.63 6.98 17.03
CA PHE A 17 -14.84 7.73 18.00
C PHE A 17 -13.33 7.46 17.82
N SER A 18 -12.93 6.20 17.81
CA SER A 18 -11.53 5.80 17.65
C SER A 18 -10.93 6.29 16.33
N GLY A 19 -11.68 6.17 15.23
CA GLY A 19 -11.25 6.70 13.94
C GLY A 19 -10.99 8.21 13.96
N ARG A 20 -11.89 8.99 14.57
CA ARG A 20 -11.70 10.44 14.73
C ARG A 20 -10.52 10.77 15.64
N LEU A 21 -10.39 10.06 16.75
CA LEU A 21 -9.31 10.25 17.71
C LEU A 21 -7.94 10.06 17.04
N TYR A 22 -7.72 8.92 16.37
CA TYR A 22 -6.45 8.65 15.70
C TYR A 22 -6.18 9.59 14.52
N PHE A 23 -7.23 10.02 13.81
CA PHE A 23 -7.09 11.03 12.75
C PHE A 23 -6.59 12.37 13.32
N VAL A 24 -7.19 12.84 14.42
CA VAL A 24 -6.76 14.07 15.10
C VAL A 24 -5.34 13.94 15.65
N VAL A 25 -5.00 12.81 16.27
CA VAL A 25 -3.65 12.54 16.77
C VAL A 25 -2.63 12.56 15.62
N GLY A 26 -2.94 11.94 14.48
CA GLY A 26 -2.07 11.95 13.30
C GLY A 26 -1.86 13.36 12.74
N VAL A 27 -2.92 14.16 12.63
CA VAL A 27 -2.83 15.57 12.20
C VAL A 27 -2.02 16.39 13.19
N ALA A 28 -2.19 16.19 14.50
CA ALA A 28 -1.44 16.90 15.52
C ALA A 28 0.07 16.61 15.43
N ILE A 29 0.45 15.33 15.34
CA ILE A 29 1.85 14.92 15.17
C ILE A 29 2.43 15.51 13.88
N GLY A 30 1.71 15.37 12.76
CA GLY A 30 2.15 15.92 11.47
C GLY A 30 2.29 17.45 11.49
N SER A 31 1.43 18.14 12.24
CA SER A 31 1.48 19.60 12.41
C SER A 31 2.71 20.03 13.21
N VAL A 32 3.04 19.33 14.30
CA VAL A 32 4.26 19.59 15.09
C VAL A 32 5.51 19.45 14.22
N ILE A 33 5.60 18.40 13.41
CA ILE A 33 6.70 18.22 12.45
C ILE A 33 6.69 19.34 11.40
N GLY A 34 5.50 19.72 10.92
CA GLY A 34 5.33 20.77 9.92
C GLY A 34 5.82 22.16 10.37
N LEU A 35 5.78 22.46 11.67
CA LEU A 35 6.36 23.70 12.22
C LEU A 35 7.86 23.80 11.94
N GLU A 36 8.57 22.67 11.99
CA GLU A 36 10.01 22.59 11.73
C GLU A 36 10.34 22.47 10.22
N ARG A 37 9.47 21.82 9.44
CA ARG A 37 9.73 21.51 8.02
C ARG A 37 9.19 22.55 7.03
N GLY A 38 8.38 23.48 7.50
CA GLY A 38 7.88 24.61 6.71
C GLY A 38 6.62 24.32 5.88
N GLY A 39 6.14 25.35 5.19
CA GLY A 39 4.79 25.37 4.59
C GLY A 39 4.51 24.29 3.55
N LEU A 40 5.50 23.89 2.74
CA LEU A 40 5.30 22.84 1.72
C LEU A 40 5.08 21.45 2.35
N PHE A 41 5.76 21.17 3.46
CA PHE A 41 5.52 19.94 4.22
C PHE A 41 4.09 19.92 4.79
N VAL A 42 3.66 21.04 5.39
CA VAL A 42 2.29 21.20 5.92
C VAL A 42 1.24 21.03 4.81
N ALA A 43 1.44 21.66 3.65
CA ALA A 43 0.54 21.53 2.50
C ALA A 43 0.43 20.07 2.04
N THR A 44 1.53 19.33 2.02
CA THR A 44 1.56 17.91 1.66
C THR A 44 0.82 17.06 2.70
N GLY A 45 1.01 17.35 4.00
CA GLY A 45 0.27 16.69 5.08
C GLY A 45 -1.24 16.95 5.01
N ILE A 46 -1.67 18.18 4.70
CA ILE A 46 -3.08 18.52 4.46
C ILE A 46 -3.63 17.72 3.28
N ALA A 47 -2.92 17.67 2.16
CA ALA A 47 -3.33 16.88 1.00
C ALA A 47 -3.50 15.39 1.36
N GLY A 48 -2.57 14.82 2.14
CA GLY A 48 -2.67 13.45 2.66
C GLY A 48 -3.87 13.23 3.58
N ALA A 49 -4.14 14.16 4.50
CA ALA A 49 -5.28 14.09 5.40
C ALA A 49 -6.62 14.17 4.64
N LEU A 50 -6.71 15.07 3.65
CA LEU A 50 -7.84 15.16 2.74
C LEU A 50 -8.01 13.85 1.96
N ALA A 51 -6.93 13.32 1.39
CA ALA A 51 -6.98 12.05 0.66
C ALA A 51 -7.48 10.90 1.54
N ALA A 52 -7.02 10.80 2.79
CA ALA A 52 -7.49 9.80 3.74
C ALA A 52 -8.99 9.97 4.07
N TYR A 53 -9.45 11.21 4.28
CA TYR A 53 -10.86 11.50 4.53
C TYR A 53 -11.74 11.16 3.32
N PHE A 54 -11.37 11.61 2.12
CA PHE A 54 -12.07 11.33 0.87
C PHE A 54 -11.90 9.87 0.41
N TYR A 55 -10.99 9.10 1.01
CA TYR A 55 -10.87 7.67 0.68
C TYR A 55 -12.08 6.86 1.16
N THR A 56 -12.68 7.17 2.31
CA THR A 56 -13.84 6.42 2.85
C THR A 56 -14.98 7.28 3.41
N GLY A 57 -14.70 8.51 3.84
CA GLY A 57 -15.62 9.33 4.64
C GLY A 57 -16.58 10.23 3.86
N ALA A 58 -16.38 10.41 2.56
CA ALA A 58 -17.20 11.31 1.74
C ALA A 58 -18.21 10.57 0.85
N ARG A 59 -19.32 11.25 0.52
CA ARG A 59 -20.34 10.79 -0.45
C ARG A 59 -19.75 10.47 -1.83
N PHE A 60 -18.62 11.11 -2.17
CA PHE A 60 -17.79 10.85 -3.35
C PHE A 60 -16.45 10.25 -2.93
N SER A 61 -16.46 9.07 -2.30
CA SER A 61 -15.19 8.44 -1.90
C SER A 61 -14.43 7.90 -3.12
N PHE A 62 -13.11 8.04 -3.11
CA PHE A 62 -12.27 7.59 -4.22
C PHE A 62 -12.38 6.09 -4.51
N LYS A 63 -12.78 5.28 -3.52
CA LYS A 63 -13.09 3.86 -3.69
C LYS A 63 -14.20 3.65 -4.73
N TYR A 64 -15.12 4.60 -4.89
CA TYR A 64 -16.30 4.47 -5.76
C TYR A 64 -16.07 4.93 -7.21
N VAL A 65 -14.87 5.42 -7.55
CA VAL A 65 -14.52 5.91 -8.91
C VAL A 65 -13.30 5.19 -9.52
N ALA A 66 -12.98 3.99 -9.03
CA ALA A 66 -11.89 3.13 -9.49
C ALA A 66 -10.48 3.74 -9.42
N LEU A 67 -10.29 4.77 -8.60
CA LEU A 67 -8.98 5.37 -8.34
C LEU A 67 -8.26 4.75 -7.13
N GLY A 68 -8.90 3.81 -6.44
CA GLY A 68 -8.37 3.21 -5.21
C GLY A 68 -6.96 2.64 -5.35
N ASP A 69 -6.72 1.81 -6.37
CA ASP A 69 -5.42 1.16 -6.59
C ASP A 69 -4.32 2.19 -6.87
N VAL A 70 -4.60 3.20 -7.70
CA VAL A 70 -3.65 4.27 -8.03
C VAL A 70 -3.35 5.12 -6.80
N LEU A 71 -4.38 5.50 -6.04
CA LEU A 71 -4.19 6.30 -4.83
C LEU A 71 -3.42 5.53 -3.77
N VAL A 72 -3.71 4.24 -3.55
CA VAL A 72 -2.94 3.43 -2.61
C VAL A 72 -1.50 3.26 -3.06
N PHE A 73 -1.25 3.06 -4.36
CA PHE A 73 0.10 3.01 -4.89
C PHE A 73 0.91 4.25 -4.51
N PHE A 74 0.38 5.44 -4.77
CA PHE A 74 1.11 6.68 -4.48
C PHE A 74 1.13 7.01 -2.99
N LEU A 75 -0.03 7.01 -2.32
CA LEU A 75 -0.20 7.48 -0.95
C LEU A 75 0.32 6.50 0.11
N MET A 76 0.37 5.21 -0.18
CA MET A 76 0.94 4.20 0.72
C MET A 76 2.31 3.68 0.26
N GLY A 77 2.76 4.08 -0.92
CA GLY A 77 4.10 3.80 -1.44
C GLY A 77 4.97 5.06 -1.44
N PRO A 78 5.30 5.66 -2.60
CA PRO A 78 6.31 6.70 -2.69
C PRO A 78 6.06 7.93 -1.85
N VAL A 79 4.82 8.42 -1.79
CA VAL A 79 4.51 9.64 -1.02
C VAL A 79 4.67 9.38 0.48
N LEU A 80 4.24 8.21 0.98
CA LEU A 80 4.40 7.86 2.39
C LEU A 80 5.87 7.77 2.79
N VAL A 81 6.69 7.10 1.96
CA VAL A 81 8.12 6.95 2.20
C VAL A 81 8.82 8.31 2.11
N ALA A 82 8.53 9.10 1.08
CA ALA A 82 9.08 10.44 0.89
C ALA A 82 8.77 11.38 2.04
N ILE A 83 7.51 11.43 2.51
CA ILE A 83 7.13 12.25 3.68
C ILE A 83 7.86 11.77 4.94
N GLY A 84 8.00 10.46 5.14
CA GLY A 84 8.75 9.91 6.27
C GLY A 84 10.22 10.35 6.25
N VAL A 85 10.88 10.26 5.09
CA VAL A 85 12.27 10.74 4.92
C VAL A 85 12.35 12.25 5.12
N TRP A 86 11.42 13.03 4.56
CA TRP A 86 11.38 14.48 4.73
C TRP A 86 11.20 14.88 6.20
N ALA A 87 10.30 14.19 6.91
CA ALA A 87 10.03 14.44 8.31
C ALA A 87 11.28 14.26 9.18
N LEU A 88 12.17 13.33 8.83
CA LEU A 88 13.38 13.00 9.58
C LEU A 88 14.61 13.78 9.10
N ALA A 89 14.88 13.77 7.80
CA ALA A 89 16.08 14.32 7.18
C ALA A 89 15.93 15.77 6.70
N GLY A 90 14.72 16.31 6.64
CA GLY A 90 14.47 17.68 6.17
C GLY A 90 14.44 17.86 4.65
N SER A 91 14.73 16.82 3.88
CA SER A 91 14.65 16.80 2.41
C SER A 91 14.30 15.40 1.89
N VAL A 92 13.99 15.29 0.60
CA VAL A 92 13.69 14.01 -0.07
C VAL A 92 14.69 13.79 -1.21
N PRO A 93 15.70 12.91 -1.02
CA PRO A 93 16.56 12.47 -2.11
C PRO A 93 15.76 11.83 -3.24
N ALA A 94 16.18 12.03 -4.49
CA ALA A 94 15.44 11.57 -5.67
C ALA A 94 15.31 10.03 -5.69
N GLU A 95 16.29 9.32 -5.16
CA GLU A 95 16.37 7.88 -5.09
C GLU A 95 15.24 7.29 -4.24
N VAL A 96 14.74 8.02 -3.23
CA VAL A 96 13.66 7.57 -2.34
C VAL A 96 12.40 7.20 -3.13
N TRP A 97 12.09 7.97 -4.18
CA TRP A 97 10.96 7.70 -5.06
C TRP A 97 11.10 6.34 -5.73
N ALA A 98 12.28 6.01 -6.24
CA ALA A 98 12.55 4.74 -6.89
C ALA A 98 12.61 3.57 -5.88
N LEU A 99 13.27 3.77 -4.73
CA LEU A 99 13.42 2.77 -3.66
C LEU A 99 12.09 2.38 -3.02
N SER A 100 11.09 3.26 -3.06
CA SER A 100 9.75 2.95 -2.53
C SER A 100 8.90 2.07 -3.45
N LEU A 101 9.26 1.94 -4.74
CA LEU A 101 8.42 1.29 -5.74
C LEU A 101 8.11 -0.19 -5.45
N PRO A 102 9.08 -1.03 -5.01
CA PRO A 102 8.79 -2.43 -4.72
C PRO A 102 7.67 -2.58 -3.67
N VAL A 103 7.73 -1.78 -2.62
CA VAL A 103 6.73 -1.76 -1.53
C VAL A 103 5.39 -1.20 -2.03
N ALA A 104 5.43 -0.14 -2.87
CA ALA A 104 4.25 0.45 -3.50
C ALA A 104 3.45 -0.57 -4.34
N PHE A 105 4.16 -1.38 -5.13
CA PHE A 105 3.54 -2.44 -5.92
C PHE A 105 2.91 -3.53 -5.02
N LEU A 106 3.60 -3.95 -3.96
CA LEU A 106 3.08 -4.98 -3.05
C LEU A 106 1.86 -4.50 -2.24
N VAL A 107 1.86 -3.26 -1.72
CA VAL A 107 0.70 -2.73 -1.00
C VAL A 107 -0.50 -2.55 -1.93
N THR A 108 -0.25 -2.16 -3.18
CA THR A 108 -1.30 -2.09 -4.21
C THR A 108 -1.84 -3.48 -4.54
N ALA A 109 -0.99 -4.51 -4.58
CA ALA A 109 -1.42 -5.89 -4.77
C ALA A 109 -2.33 -6.38 -3.64
N ILE A 110 -2.11 -5.95 -2.38
CA ILE A 110 -3.02 -6.23 -1.27
C ILE A 110 -4.41 -5.64 -1.54
N LEU A 111 -4.48 -4.35 -1.92
CA LEU A 111 -5.77 -3.71 -2.24
C LEU A 111 -6.44 -4.36 -3.46
N HIS A 112 -5.67 -4.60 -4.53
CA HIS A 112 -6.21 -5.23 -5.73
C HIS A 112 -6.72 -6.65 -5.44
N GLY A 113 -6.02 -7.41 -4.58
CA GLY A 113 -6.48 -8.71 -4.08
C GLY A 113 -7.77 -8.61 -3.27
N ASN A 114 -7.94 -7.58 -2.44
CA ASN A 114 -9.22 -7.29 -1.78
C ASN A 114 -10.34 -7.04 -2.81
N ASN A 115 -10.06 -6.21 -3.82
CA ASN A 115 -11.03 -5.87 -4.86
C ASN A 115 -11.41 -7.09 -5.72
N LEU A 116 -10.48 -8.02 -5.96
CA LEU A 116 -10.75 -9.30 -6.63
C LEU A 116 -11.66 -10.20 -5.80
N ARG A 117 -11.39 -10.33 -4.49
CA ARG A 117 -12.21 -11.13 -3.57
C ARG A 117 -13.64 -10.60 -3.49
N ASP A 118 -13.78 -9.28 -3.36
CA ASP A 118 -15.07 -8.64 -3.10
C ASP A 118 -15.80 -8.23 -4.40
N ARG A 119 -15.28 -8.62 -5.57
CA ARG A 119 -15.75 -8.20 -6.90
C ARG A 119 -17.26 -8.28 -7.07
N ASP A 120 -17.84 -9.44 -6.79
CA ASP A 120 -19.27 -9.68 -7.01
C ASP A 120 -20.15 -8.88 -6.04
N SER A 121 -19.77 -8.82 -4.76
CA SER A 121 -20.49 -8.04 -3.76
C SER A 121 -20.36 -6.53 -3.99
N ASP A 122 -19.18 -6.06 -4.38
CA ASP A 122 -18.92 -4.66 -4.68
C ASP A 122 -19.73 -4.24 -5.93
N ARG A 123 -19.82 -5.11 -6.95
CA ARG A 123 -20.65 -4.87 -8.13
C ARG A 123 -22.14 -4.79 -7.78
N ALA A 124 -22.64 -5.68 -6.93
CA ALA A 124 -24.02 -5.65 -6.45
C ALA A 124 -24.33 -4.39 -5.62
N ALA A 125 -23.34 -3.86 -4.89
CA ALA A 125 -23.45 -2.64 -4.10
C ALA A 125 -23.17 -1.34 -4.90
N GLY A 126 -22.97 -1.43 -6.24
CA GLY A 126 -22.71 -0.26 -7.09
C GLY A 126 -21.32 0.36 -6.94
N VAL A 127 -20.38 -0.33 -6.29
CA VAL A 127 -19.00 0.11 -6.11
C VAL A 127 -18.21 -0.12 -7.39
N ARG A 128 -17.46 0.90 -7.83
CA ARG A 128 -16.61 0.81 -9.02
C ARG A 128 -15.14 0.76 -8.60
N THR A 129 -14.57 -0.44 -8.59
CA THR A 129 -13.13 -0.68 -8.39
C THR A 129 -12.45 -0.96 -9.74
N VAL A 130 -11.11 -0.86 -9.83
CA VAL A 130 -10.37 -1.26 -11.05
C VAL A 130 -10.70 -2.70 -11.41
N ALA A 131 -10.60 -3.58 -10.40
CA ALA A 131 -11.52 -4.69 -10.12
C ALA A 131 -12.67 -4.79 -11.11
N ASN A 132 -13.79 -4.19 -10.72
CA ASN A 132 -15.09 -4.27 -11.37
C ASN A 132 -15.16 -3.66 -12.78
N LEU A 133 -14.28 -2.73 -13.14
CA LEU A 133 -14.30 -2.07 -14.44
C LEU A 133 -13.75 -2.94 -15.58
N VAL A 134 -12.84 -3.86 -15.28
CA VAL A 134 -12.22 -4.74 -16.28
C VAL A 134 -12.79 -6.15 -16.21
N SER A 135 -12.46 -6.99 -17.20
CA SER A 135 -12.79 -8.41 -17.13
C SER A 135 -12.04 -9.09 -15.98
N GLU A 136 -12.62 -10.14 -15.39
CA GLU A 136 -11.99 -10.87 -14.28
C GLU A 136 -10.59 -11.37 -14.67
N ARG A 137 -10.42 -11.82 -15.91
CA ARG A 137 -9.11 -12.22 -16.45
C ARG A 137 -8.09 -11.08 -16.40
N VAL A 138 -8.48 -9.88 -16.83
CA VAL A 138 -7.59 -8.71 -16.83
C VAL A 138 -7.25 -8.29 -15.40
N ALA A 139 -8.21 -8.33 -14.47
CA ALA A 139 -7.94 -8.05 -13.06
C ALA A 139 -6.94 -9.05 -12.44
N ARG A 140 -7.11 -10.36 -12.70
CA ARG A 140 -6.16 -11.39 -12.25
C ARG A 140 -4.77 -11.22 -12.86
N ILE A 141 -4.68 -10.80 -14.13
CA ILE A 141 -3.40 -10.43 -14.77
C ILE A 141 -2.79 -9.20 -14.08
N GLY A 142 -3.59 -8.17 -13.81
CA GLY A 142 -3.16 -6.96 -13.11
C GLY A 142 -2.58 -7.27 -11.72
N PHE A 143 -3.24 -8.13 -10.95
CA PHE A 143 -2.73 -8.61 -9.67
C PHE A 143 -1.33 -9.25 -9.78
N ALA A 144 -1.17 -10.19 -10.71
CA ALA A 144 0.12 -10.84 -10.94
C ALA A 144 1.18 -9.86 -11.47
N GLY A 145 0.76 -8.89 -12.29
CA GLY A 145 1.59 -7.81 -12.79
C GLY A 145 2.12 -6.92 -11.67
N LEU A 146 1.30 -6.58 -10.68
CA LEU A 146 1.74 -5.83 -9.49
C LEU A 146 2.80 -6.61 -8.70
N ILE A 147 2.58 -7.91 -8.44
CA ILE A 147 3.59 -8.75 -7.79
C ILE A 147 4.88 -8.78 -8.62
N GLY A 148 4.79 -9.07 -9.93
CA GLY A 148 5.94 -9.12 -10.81
C GLY A 148 6.72 -7.81 -10.88
N ALA A 149 6.01 -6.68 -10.93
CA ALA A 149 6.61 -5.34 -10.94
C ALA A 149 7.39 -5.05 -9.65
N ALA A 150 6.93 -5.52 -8.48
CA ALA A 150 7.68 -5.37 -7.24
C ALA A 150 9.07 -6.02 -7.30
N TYR A 151 9.15 -7.26 -7.79
CA TYR A 151 10.43 -7.97 -7.91
C TYR A 151 11.28 -7.42 -9.05
N LEU A 152 10.68 -7.11 -10.19
CA LEU A 152 11.39 -6.51 -11.32
C LEU A 152 12.03 -5.19 -10.93
N THR A 153 11.29 -4.31 -10.24
CA THR A 153 11.84 -3.04 -9.77
C THR A 153 12.97 -3.23 -8.75
N LEU A 154 12.85 -4.17 -7.81
CA LEU A 154 13.97 -4.50 -6.92
C LEU A 154 15.22 -4.95 -7.70
N VAL A 155 15.07 -5.82 -8.70
CA VAL A 155 16.19 -6.27 -9.53
C VAL A 155 16.83 -5.11 -10.29
N VAL A 156 16.03 -4.22 -10.88
CA VAL A 156 16.51 -3.02 -11.58
C VAL A 156 17.26 -2.08 -10.63
N LEU A 157 16.75 -1.88 -9.41
CA LEU A 157 17.39 -1.04 -8.40
C LEU A 157 18.73 -1.61 -7.92
N LEU A 158 18.83 -2.94 -7.78
CA LEU A 158 20.08 -3.62 -7.46
C LEU A 158 21.09 -3.52 -8.61
N ALA A 159 20.64 -3.76 -9.85
CA ALA A 159 21.50 -3.71 -11.04
C ALA A 159 22.02 -2.30 -11.35
N SER A 160 21.25 -1.27 -11.01
CA SER A 160 21.64 0.14 -11.16
C SER A 160 22.47 0.69 -9.98
N GLY A 161 22.65 -0.08 -8.92
CA GLY A 161 23.35 0.35 -7.71
C GLY A 161 22.59 1.36 -6.83
N VAL A 162 21.33 1.65 -7.15
CA VAL A 162 20.48 2.57 -6.37
C VAL A 162 20.06 1.94 -5.05
N ALA A 163 19.71 0.65 -5.05
CA ALA A 163 19.44 -0.09 -3.83
C ALA A 163 20.72 -0.72 -3.27
N PRO A 164 20.92 -0.72 -1.94
CA PRO A 164 22.04 -1.43 -1.33
C PRO A 164 22.03 -2.91 -1.72
N VAL A 165 23.21 -3.51 -1.91
CA VAL A 165 23.35 -4.92 -2.33
C VAL A 165 22.60 -5.90 -1.41
N TRP A 166 22.55 -5.59 -0.10
CA TRP A 166 21.82 -6.38 0.90
C TRP A 166 20.31 -6.45 0.66
N SER A 167 19.76 -5.55 -0.17
CA SER A 167 18.35 -5.59 -0.58
C SER A 167 18.02 -6.87 -1.36
N ALA A 168 19.03 -7.55 -1.91
CA ALA A 168 18.90 -8.87 -2.52
C ALA A 168 18.35 -9.93 -1.55
N LEU A 169 18.46 -9.74 -0.24
CA LEU A 169 17.87 -10.62 0.78
C LEU A 169 16.33 -10.65 0.72
N ALA A 170 15.68 -9.71 0.05
CA ALA A 170 14.25 -9.75 -0.20
C ALA A 170 13.87 -10.63 -1.40
N LEU A 171 14.80 -10.92 -2.34
CA LEU A 171 14.52 -11.73 -3.54
C LEU A 171 14.05 -13.17 -3.24
N PRO A 172 14.61 -13.91 -2.26
CA PRO A 172 14.14 -15.26 -1.93
C PRO A 172 12.65 -15.34 -1.62
N THR A 173 12.00 -14.26 -1.18
CA THR A 173 10.55 -14.24 -0.93
C THR A 173 9.71 -14.51 -2.19
N VAL A 174 10.31 -14.45 -3.39
CA VAL A 174 9.67 -14.82 -4.66
C VAL A 174 9.11 -16.24 -4.65
N VAL A 175 9.69 -17.15 -3.85
CA VAL A 175 9.20 -18.53 -3.68
C VAL A 175 7.79 -18.58 -3.07
N VAL A 176 7.39 -17.52 -2.35
CA VAL A 176 6.03 -17.35 -1.82
C VAL A 176 5.18 -16.53 -2.78
N ALA A 177 5.76 -15.51 -3.41
CA ALA A 177 5.04 -14.61 -4.31
C ALA A 177 4.57 -15.28 -5.60
N ALA A 178 5.43 -16.06 -6.25
CA ALA A 178 5.12 -16.67 -7.55
C ALA A 178 3.95 -17.66 -7.46
N PRO A 179 3.90 -18.60 -6.49
CA PRO A 179 2.72 -19.46 -6.32
C PRO A 179 1.44 -18.67 -6.05
N LEU A 180 1.52 -17.58 -5.28
CA LEU A 180 0.36 -16.72 -5.01
C LEU A 180 -0.20 -16.11 -6.31
N ALA A 181 0.68 -15.51 -7.13
CA ALA A 181 0.31 -14.96 -8.42
C ALA A 181 -0.28 -16.03 -9.38
N VAL A 182 0.37 -17.20 -9.45
CA VAL A 182 -0.06 -18.31 -10.32
C VAL A 182 -1.43 -18.86 -9.90
N ARG A 183 -1.68 -19.05 -8.60
CA ARG A 183 -2.99 -19.54 -8.13
C ARG A 183 -4.12 -18.58 -8.52
N VAL A 184 -3.92 -17.28 -8.32
CA VAL A 184 -4.89 -16.26 -8.72
C VAL A 184 -5.09 -16.26 -10.23
N GLN A 185 -4.03 -16.36 -11.04
CA GLN A 185 -4.15 -16.44 -12.49
C GLN A 185 -4.87 -17.69 -12.99
N ARG A 186 -4.69 -18.85 -12.31
CA ARG A 186 -5.34 -20.12 -12.64
C ARG A 186 -6.83 -20.16 -12.28
N GLY A 187 -7.39 -19.06 -11.77
CA GLY A 187 -8.83 -18.95 -11.51
C GLY A 187 -9.26 -19.50 -10.15
N GLU A 188 -8.39 -19.45 -9.13
CA GLU A 188 -8.78 -19.72 -7.75
C GLU A 188 -10.03 -18.89 -7.40
N ARG A 189 -11.10 -19.59 -6.97
CA ARG A 189 -12.40 -18.99 -6.68
C ARG A 189 -12.51 -18.51 -5.24
N ASP A 190 -11.91 -19.25 -4.31
CA ASP A 190 -11.85 -18.83 -2.91
C ASP A 190 -10.67 -17.87 -2.69
N LEU A 191 -10.98 -16.58 -2.69
CA LEU A 191 -10.01 -15.51 -2.47
C LEU A 191 -10.09 -14.94 -1.06
N VAL A 192 -10.77 -15.61 -0.11
CA VAL A 192 -10.99 -15.07 1.24
C VAL A 192 -9.67 -14.76 1.95
N ALA A 193 -8.70 -15.68 1.83
CA ALA A 193 -7.38 -15.56 2.46
C ALA A 193 -6.34 -14.81 1.60
N LEU A 194 -6.69 -14.39 0.38
CA LEU A 194 -5.75 -13.74 -0.54
C LEU A 194 -5.15 -12.46 0.06
N PRO A 195 -5.93 -11.51 0.61
CA PRO A 195 -5.36 -10.26 1.14
C PRO A 195 -4.43 -10.49 2.34
N VAL A 196 -4.74 -11.48 3.18
CA VAL A 196 -3.87 -11.87 4.31
C VAL A 196 -2.56 -12.45 3.77
N SER A 197 -2.62 -13.28 2.72
CA SER A 197 -1.43 -13.84 2.08
C SER A 197 -0.57 -12.74 1.44
N CYS A 198 -1.19 -11.75 0.79
CA CYS A 198 -0.49 -10.58 0.25
C CYS A 198 0.15 -9.74 1.35
N ALA A 199 -0.54 -9.53 2.49
CA ALA A 199 0.01 -8.78 3.62
C ALA A 199 1.22 -9.50 4.26
N LYS A 200 1.14 -10.83 4.39
CA LYS A 200 2.28 -11.66 4.84
C LYS A 200 3.46 -11.54 3.88
N LEU A 201 3.21 -11.65 2.57
CA LEU A 201 4.24 -11.47 1.56
C LEU A 201 4.90 -10.09 1.64
N HIS A 202 4.08 -9.03 1.73
CA HIS A 202 4.57 -7.66 1.89
C HIS A 202 5.49 -7.53 3.11
N LEU A 203 5.12 -8.12 4.25
CA LEU A 203 5.96 -8.11 5.45
C LEU A 203 7.26 -8.90 5.25
N MET A 204 7.17 -10.12 4.72
CA MET A 204 8.34 -10.98 4.45
C MET A 204 9.33 -10.32 3.49
N PHE A 205 8.84 -9.58 2.49
CA PHE A 205 9.66 -8.80 1.56
C PHE A 205 10.26 -7.57 2.24
N SER A 206 9.44 -6.80 2.94
CA SER A 206 9.83 -5.46 3.41
C SER A 206 10.78 -5.50 4.61
N LEU A 207 10.73 -6.53 5.46
CA LEU A 207 11.65 -6.67 6.59
C LEU A 207 13.14 -6.76 6.17
N PRO A 208 13.56 -7.73 5.34
CA PRO A 208 14.94 -7.80 4.86
C PRO A 208 15.28 -6.60 3.96
N TYR A 209 14.32 -6.09 3.18
CA TYR A 209 14.53 -4.90 2.36
C TYR A 209 14.87 -3.67 3.21
N LEU A 210 14.12 -3.42 4.30
CA LEU A 210 14.40 -2.32 5.22
C LEU A 210 15.72 -2.53 5.97
N ALA A 211 15.97 -3.76 6.45
CA ALA A 211 17.20 -4.10 7.14
C ALA A 211 18.45 -3.86 6.28
N ALA A 212 18.34 -4.03 4.95
CA ALA A 212 19.43 -3.77 4.03
C ALA A 212 19.96 -2.33 4.09
N PHE A 213 19.08 -1.34 4.28
CA PHE A 213 19.49 0.06 4.41
C PHE A 213 20.20 0.32 5.74
N ALA A 214 19.73 -0.29 6.83
CA ALA A 214 20.40 -0.20 8.12
C ALA A 214 21.79 -0.85 8.08
N VAL A 215 21.91 -2.04 7.48
CA VAL A 215 23.20 -2.71 7.30
C VAL A 215 24.14 -1.88 6.41
N ALA A 216 23.64 -1.34 5.30
CA ALA A 216 24.44 -0.49 4.43
C ALA A 216 24.97 0.74 5.17
N ALA A 217 24.13 1.43 5.94
CA ALA A 217 24.52 2.59 6.73
C ALA A 217 25.53 2.29 7.85
N LEU A 218 25.57 1.04 8.36
CA LEU A 218 26.55 0.61 9.36
C LEU A 218 27.90 0.20 8.76
N LEU A 219 27.93 -0.11 7.46
CA LEU A 219 29.13 -0.58 6.75
C LEU A 219 29.84 0.53 5.96
N THR A 220 29.22 1.71 5.86
CA THR A 220 29.77 2.95 5.26
C THR A 220 30.26 3.91 6.32
#